data_AF-A0A3D5YXM4-F1
#
_entry.id   AF-A0A3D5YXM4-F1
#
_cell.length_a   1.000
_cell.length_b   1.000
_cell.length_c   1.000
_cell.angle_alpha   90.00
_cell.angle_beta   90.00
_cell.angle_gamma   90.00
#
_symmetry.space_group_name_H-M   'P 1'
#
loop_
_entity.id
_entity.type
_entity.pdbx_description
1 polymer ?
#
loop_
_entity_poly.entity_id
_entity_poly.type
_entity_poly.pdbx_seq_one_letter_code
_entity_poly.pdbx_strand_id
1 'polypeptide(L)'
;MKKYSVQVLRSEIKSQICIFNVYTIMEAKVKKWGNSLGVRIPKSISTQVGITEGASIEIKIEGDKITLAPIQKKEYSIEEMILMISEDNIHYEINTDGPVGKEIW
;
A
#
# COMPACT_ATOMS: atom_id res chain seq x y z
N MET A 1 16.12 -21.48 -17.12
CA MET A 1 15.84 -21.94 -15.74
C MET A 1 16.35 -20.87 -14.77
N LYS A 2 15.48 -20.24 -13.98
CA LYS A 2 15.91 -19.24 -12.98
C LYS A 2 16.54 -20.00 -11.81
N LYS A 3 17.84 -19.78 -11.56
CA LYS A 3 18.55 -20.32 -10.40
C LYS A 3 18.02 -19.59 -9.16
N TYR A 4 17.34 -20.31 -8.27
CA TYR A 4 17.01 -19.80 -6.95
C TYR A 4 18.06 -20.32 -5.98
N SER A 5 18.80 -19.41 -5.36
CA SER A 5 19.76 -19.72 -4.30
C SER A 5 19.02 -19.67 -2.98
N VAL A 6 18.78 -20.81 -2.35
CA VAL A 6 18.20 -20.88 -0.99
C VAL A 6 19.36 -20.84 -0.01
N GLN A 7 19.57 -19.72 0.70
CA GLN A 7 20.46 -19.72 1.88
C GLN A 7 19.61 -19.79 3.14
N VAL A 8 19.86 -20.83 3.93
CA VAL A 8 19.18 -21.09 5.20
C VAL A 8 19.91 -20.29 6.28
N LEU A 9 19.32 -19.18 6.73
CA LEU A 9 19.78 -18.49 7.94
C LEU A 9 19.09 -19.13 9.14
N ARG A 10 19.84 -19.90 9.94
CA ARG A 10 19.40 -20.42 11.24
C ARG A 10 19.30 -19.26 12.23
N SER A 11 18.09 -18.89 12.63
CA SER A 11 17.87 -18.15 13.89
C SER A 11 17.13 -19.05 14.88
N GLU A 12 17.72 -19.22 16.06
CA GLU A 12 17.22 -20.06 17.14
C GLU A 12 16.23 -19.29 18.02
N ILE A 13 14.93 -19.24 17.71
CA ILE A 13 13.91 -18.89 18.71
C ILE A 13 12.63 -19.74 18.51
N LYS A 14 12.23 -20.37 19.62
CA LYS A 14 11.12 -21.32 19.82
C LYS A 14 9.74 -20.68 19.57
N SER A 15 9.05 -21.08 18.50
CA SER A 15 7.61 -21.44 18.47
C SER A 15 7.15 -21.67 17.02
N GLN A 16 7.02 -22.94 16.65
CA GLN A 16 6.11 -23.57 15.66
C GLN A 16 5.41 -22.78 14.51
N ILE A 17 6.02 -21.75 13.93
CA ILE A 17 5.70 -21.30 12.56
C ILE A 17 7.04 -21.07 11.87
N CYS A 18 7.50 -22.05 11.10
CA CYS A 18 8.62 -21.87 10.19
C CYS A 18 8.19 -20.89 9.09
N ILE A 19 8.27 -19.59 9.36
CA ILE A 19 8.23 -18.59 8.30
C ILE A 19 9.57 -18.74 7.56
N PHE A 20 9.60 -19.62 6.55
CA PHE A 20 10.68 -19.65 5.59
C PHE A 20 10.75 -18.25 4.98
N ASN A 21 11.72 -17.45 5.41
CA ASN A 21 11.94 -16.11 4.87
C ASN A 21 12.53 -16.28 3.47
N VAL A 22 11.65 -16.39 2.47
CA VAL A 22 12.03 -16.47 1.06
C VAL A 22 12.37 -15.07 0.59
N TYR A 23 13.63 -14.67 0.76
CA TYR A 23 14.10 -13.39 0.23
C TYR A 23 14.43 -13.55 -1.26
N THR A 24 13.78 -12.75 -2.12
CA THR A 24 14.09 -12.67 -3.55
C THR A 24 15.00 -11.48 -3.81
N ILE A 25 16.20 -11.72 -4.33
CA ILE A 25 17.12 -10.66 -4.77
C ILE A 25 16.96 -10.47 -6.28
N MET A 26 16.80 -9.22 -6.71
CA MET A 26 16.85 -8.85 -8.12
C MET A 26 17.68 -7.59 -8.31
N GLU A 27 18.26 -7.44 -9.50
CA GLU A 27 18.80 -6.17 -9.95
C GLU A 27 17.78 -5.47 -10.84
N ALA A 28 17.58 -4.17 -10.61
CA ALA A 28 16.71 -3.33 -11.42
C ALA A 28 17.41 -2.03 -11.78
N LYS A 29 17.13 -1.51 -12.98
CA LYS A 29 17.62 -0.20 -13.40
C LYS A 29 16.60 0.87 -13.06
N VAL A 30 17.08 1.94 -12.44
CA VAL A 30 16.31 3.16 -12.22
C VAL A 30 16.10 3.87 -13.56
N LYS A 31 14.90 4.38 -13.80
CA LYS A 31 14.54 5.18 -14.98
C LYS A 31 13.86 6.47 -14.58
N LYS A 32 13.99 7.51 -15.41
CA LYS A 32 13.24 8.76 -15.25
C LYS A 32 11.82 8.58 -15.76
N TRP A 33 10.82 8.86 -14.92
CA TRP A 33 9.39 8.93 -15.24
C TRP A 33 8.90 10.35 -14.92
N GLY A 34 8.76 11.17 -15.96
CA GLY A 34 8.46 12.60 -15.78
C GLY A 34 9.57 13.31 -14.99
N ASN A 35 9.20 13.95 -13.89
CA ASN A 35 10.14 14.64 -12.99
C ASN A 35 10.76 13.76 -11.90
N SER A 36 10.38 12.48 -11.86
CA SER A 36 10.77 11.56 -10.78
C SER A 36 11.56 10.36 -11.31
N LEU A 37 12.22 9.66 -10.40
CA LEU A 37 12.85 8.38 -10.66
C LEU A 37 11.90 7.25 -10.31
N GLY A 38 11.91 6.20 -11.11
CA GLY A 38 11.07 5.01 -10.94
C GLY A 38 11.85 3.73 -11.16
N VAL A 39 11.44 2.69 -10.43
CA VAL A 39 11.90 1.32 -10.60
C VAL A 39 10.71 0.46 -10.97
N ARG A 40 10.88 -0.43 -11.96
CA ARG A 40 9.82 -1.38 -12.32
C ARG A 40 9.82 -2.54 -11.34
N ILE A 41 8.67 -2.78 -10.71
CA ILE A 41 8.44 -3.94 -9.86
C ILE A 41 7.88 -5.06 -10.75
N PRO A 42 8.56 -6.22 -10.88
CA PRO A 42 8.04 -7.36 -11.62
C PRO A 42 6.75 -7.90 -11.01
N LYS A 43 5.85 -8.40 -11.86
CA LYS A 43 4.55 -8.96 -11.47
C LYS A 43 4.64 -10.01 -10.35
N SER A 44 5.69 -10.83 -10.35
CA SER A 44 5.89 -11.84 -9.31
C SER A 44 6.03 -11.25 -7.91
N ILE A 45 6.67 -10.08 -7.79
CA ILE A 45 6.86 -9.41 -6.49
C ILE A 45 5.60 -8.64 -6.12
N SER A 46 5.01 -7.90 -7.07
CA SER A 46 3.80 -7.13 -6.78
C SER A 46 2.65 -8.04 -6.32
N THR A 47 2.49 -9.23 -6.91
CA THR A 47 1.49 -10.21 -6.47
C THR A 47 1.80 -10.79 -5.09
N GLN A 48 3.07 -11.07 -4.77
CA GLN A 48 3.44 -11.60 -3.45
C GLN A 48 3.19 -10.59 -2.31
N VAL A 49 3.40 -9.30 -2.59
CA VAL A 49 3.21 -8.21 -1.62
C VAL A 49 1.79 -7.63 -1.67
N GLY A 50 0.92 -8.14 -2.54
CA GLY A 50 -0.47 -7.68 -2.68
C GLY A 50 -0.62 -6.27 -3.26
N ILE A 51 0.37 -5.78 -4.00
CA ILE A 51 0.33 -4.45 -4.63
C ILE A 51 -0.29 -4.60 -6.03
N THR A 52 -1.40 -3.90 -6.24
CA THR A 52 -2.10 -3.79 -7.53
C THR A 52 -1.94 -2.39 -8.12
N GLU A 53 -2.30 -2.24 -9.39
CA GLU A 53 -2.35 -0.92 -10.03
C GLU A 53 -3.35 -0.02 -9.28
N GLY A 54 -2.94 1.22 -9.01
CA GLY A 54 -3.74 2.18 -8.23
C GLY A 54 -3.73 1.97 -6.71
N ALA A 55 -3.03 0.94 -6.20
CA ALA A 55 -2.90 0.72 -4.76
C ALA A 55 -2.07 1.84 -4.09
N SER A 56 -2.49 2.24 -2.90
CA SER A 56 -1.72 3.16 -2.06
C SER A 56 -0.59 2.41 -1.36
N ILE A 57 0.63 2.94 -1.44
CA ILE A 57 1.82 2.36 -0.80
C ILE A 57 2.45 3.39 0.14
N GLU A 58 2.98 2.89 1.25
CA GLU A 58 3.80 3.64 2.18
C GLU A 58 5.27 3.50 1.74
N ILE A 59 5.99 4.61 1.72
CA ILE A 59 7.42 4.66 1.41
C ILE A 59 8.15 5.14 2.66
N LYS A 60 9.00 4.29 3.24
CA LYS A 60 9.83 4.61 4.40
C LYS A 60 11.29 4.60 4.04
N ILE A 61 12.06 5.51 4.65
CA ILE A 61 13.51 5.54 4.57
C ILE A 61 14.04 5.05 5.91
N GLU A 62 14.75 3.92 5.89
CA GLU A 62 15.39 3.33 7.07
C GLU A 62 16.91 3.29 6.83
N GLY A 63 17.61 4.32 7.31
CA GLY A 63 19.01 4.55 6.99
C GLY A 63 19.20 4.75 5.48
N ASP A 64 19.99 3.88 4.85
CA ASP A 64 20.27 3.91 3.41
C ASP A 64 19.32 3.03 2.57
N LYS A 65 18.22 2.55 3.17
CA LYS A 65 17.26 1.65 2.53
C LYS A 65 15.90 2.31 2.37
N ILE A 66 15.26 2.03 1.23
CA ILE A 66 13.87 2.38 0.99
C ILE A 66 13.04 1.12 1.18
N THR A 67 12.08 1.18 2.10
CA THR A 67 11.12 0.11 2.36
C THR A 67 9.76 0.54 1.80
N LEU A 68 9.14 -0.34 1.02
CA LEU A 68 7.82 -0.15 0.43
C LEU A 68 6.85 -1.13 1.07
N ALA A 69 5.73 -0.64 1.59
CA ALA A 69 4.67 -1.47 2.18
C ALA A 69 3.30 -1.05 1.64
N PRO A 70 2.38 -1.99 1.36
CA PRO A 70 1.01 -1.64 1.01
C PRO A 70 0.33 -0.94 2.19
N ILE A 71 -0.38 0.15 1.92
CA ILE A 71 -1.25 0.76 2.92
C ILE A 71 -2.51 -0.09 2.97
N GLN A 72 -2.68 -0.84 4.07
CA GLN A 72 -3.95 -1.45 4.37
C GLN A 72 -4.94 -0.33 4.66
N LYS A 73 -5.84 -0.06 3.69
CA LYS A 73 -6.99 0.79 3.97
C LYS A 73 -7.73 0.13 5.11
N LYS A 74 -8.07 0.93 6.12
CA LYS A 74 -9.01 0.49 7.14
C LYS A 74 -10.33 0.27 6.43
N GLU A 75 -10.71 -0.99 6.25
CA GLU A 75 -12.05 -1.32 5.82
C GLU A 75 -12.96 -0.99 6.99
N TYR A 76 -13.84 -0.02 6.78
CA TYR A 76 -14.92 0.26 7.72
C TYR A 76 -16.13 -0.52 7.24
N SER A 77 -16.67 -1.34 8.12
CA SER A 77 -18.01 -1.90 7.95
C SER A 77 -19.06 -0.81 8.11
N ILE A 78 -20.24 -1.00 7.50
CA ILE A 78 -21.37 -0.07 7.66
C ILE A 78 -21.74 0.05 9.14
N GLU A 79 -21.69 -1.07 9.85
CA GLU A 79 -21.94 -1.16 11.29
C GLU A 79 -20.97 -0.28 12.08
N GLU A 80 -19.68 -0.33 11.78
CA GLU A 80 -18.66 0.53 12.40
C GLU A 80 -18.90 2.02 12.08
N MET A 81 -19.30 2.35 10.86
CA MET A 81 -19.59 3.75 10.49
C MET A 81 -20.79 4.29 11.24
N ILE A 82 -21.85 3.48 11.40
CA ILE A 82 -23.05 3.87 12.16
C ILE A 82 -22.71 4.06 13.65
N LEU A 83 -21.87 3.19 14.22
CA LEU A 83 -21.41 3.32 15.61
C LEU A 83 -20.58 4.58 15.88
N MET A 84 -20.01 5.21 14.84
CA MET A 84 -19.26 6.46 14.96
C MET A 84 -20.15 7.71 14.88
N ILE A 85 -21.45 7.59 14.62
CA ILE A 85 -22.40 8.71 14.64
C ILE A 85 -22.62 9.15 16.10
N SER A 86 -22.48 10.44 16.36
CA SER A 86 -22.66 11.08 17.67
C SER A 86 -23.45 12.38 17.50
N GLU A 87 -24.08 12.87 18.57
CA GLU A 87 -24.87 14.11 18.51
C GLU A 87 -24.06 15.30 17.97
N ASP A 88 -22.75 15.33 18.24
CA ASP A 88 -21.83 16.39 17.79
C ASP A 88 -21.46 16.32 16.29
N ASN A 89 -21.71 15.19 15.60
CA ASN A 89 -21.35 14.99 14.18
C ASN A 89 -22.54 14.81 13.24
N ILE A 90 -23.76 15.06 13.73
CA ILE A 90 -24.96 15.04 12.89
C ILE A 90 -24.96 16.30 12.01
N HIS A 91 -24.83 16.10 10.70
CA HIS A 91 -24.95 17.18 9.72
C HIS A 91 -26.42 17.34 9.30
N TYR A 92 -26.93 18.58 9.33
CA TYR A 92 -28.26 18.91 8.82
C TYR A 92 -28.23 19.15 7.30
N GLU A 93 -29.40 19.10 6.68
CA GLU A 93 -29.56 19.49 5.28
C GLU A 93 -29.05 20.92 5.07
N ILE A 94 -28.15 21.09 4.11
CA ILE A 94 -27.71 22.41 3.66
C ILE A 94 -28.49 22.77 2.40
N ASN A 95 -28.97 24.00 2.34
CA ASN A 95 -29.63 24.49 1.14
C ASN A 95 -28.58 24.77 0.06
N THR A 96 -28.64 24.03 -1.04
CA THR A 96 -27.79 24.21 -2.23
C THR A 96 -28.44 25.17 -3.22
N ASP A 97 -28.88 26.33 -2.76
CA ASP A 97 -29.63 27.28 -3.59
C ASP A 97 -28.73 27.96 -4.62
N GLY A 98 -29.07 27.72 -5.89
CA GLY A 98 -28.58 28.46 -7.04
C GLY A 98 -27.20 28.02 -7.57
N PRO A 99 -26.93 28.25 -8.86
CA PRO A 99 -25.64 27.98 -9.45
C PRO A 99 -24.59 28.96 -8.93
N VAL A 100 -23.58 28.43 -8.25
CA VAL A 100 -22.34 29.14 -7.90
C VAL A 100 -21.30 28.87 -8.98
N GLY A 101 -21.38 29.60 -10.10
CA GLY A 101 -20.42 29.47 -11.19
C GLY A 101 -21.01 29.61 -12.60
N LYS A 102 -20.36 29.01 -13.59
CA LYS A 102 -20.77 29.02 -15.01
C LYS A 102 -21.39 27.69 -15.45
N GLU A 103 -22.23 27.11 -14.61
CA GLU A 103 -22.80 25.76 -14.83
C GLU A 103 -24.10 25.77 -15.63
N ILE A 104 -24.58 26.95 -16.05
CA ILE A 104 -25.73 27.11 -16.92
C ILE A 104 -25.21 27.36 -18.34
N TRP A 105 -25.52 26.46 -19.28
CA TRP A 105 -25.22 26.57 -20.72
C TRP A 105 -26.43 27.00 -21.53
#